data_AF-A0A7S4SM51-F1
#
_entry.id   AF-A0A7S4SM51-F1
#
_cell.length_a   1.000
_cell.length_b   1.000
_cell.length_c   1.000
_cell.angle_alpha   90.00
_cell.angle_beta   90.00
_cell.angle_gamma   90.00
#
_symmetry.space_group_name_H-M   'P 1'
#
loop_
_entity.id
_entity.type
_entity.pdbx_description
1 polymer ?
#
loop_
_entity_poly.entity_id
_entity_poly.type
_entity_poly.pdbx_seq_one_letter_code
_entity_poly.pdbx_strand_id
1 'polypeptide(L)'
;MRFSRPQEHEESEEEQAFGIWESSAQDSEEARDLGSRCRLLRLSVLAALLVTALLGLLTGSHSRHFRPARVGGGSDLATEEKAALAADDPMWGCGLVGLIPGISPAGVATPEAQRLIDGMKGSSSFNKATYWNWNLAPQKVESGVEHLTSDFLFMPEMWGAGVVDEKFVRPAGASDFLDSTGKTSPAEMATLFLGMNEPDIRGSCMGNMFGKCMAPCDPASVAAGDCPAAQLDIKLPPATPNAKGQCNCWQFSHATGVGFWPLDGCSGQQPLIKLWQDPACSNVVVDNWKQTAAIAFGKGYKYLSTPLVAVDVGYAQKFIEKACGCTAPGQCACTDASCGCPVYVGFHFYAYDCRPEVGGYKDFMEKLSNVTRIMELYPFVKGAIINEVGMLNCAPNTESPICVPDGGQNPASKVPDHGCPNNGLATFIDKLFDYVISQKTSDGRRVVKAFSWFNENMAGGTYNLRLFTPDGTLNSAGESYIRNCARWGASWRTP
;
A
#
# COMPACT_ATOMS: atom_id res chain seq x y z
N MET A 1 -56.44 0.61 -32.16
CA MET A 1 -55.16 1.19 -32.60
C MET A 1 -54.20 1.14 -31.43
N ARG A 2 -52.99 0.64 -31.67
CA ARG A 2 -51.87 0.45 -30.74
C ARG A 2 -51.28 1.80 -30.29
N PHE A 3 -50.73 1.87 -29.08
CA PHE A 3 -49.46 2.54 -28.69
C PHE A 3 -49.29 2.27 -27.17
N SER A 4 -48.51 1.27 -26.77
CA SER A 4 -47.06 1.26 -26.48
C SER A 4 -46.72 1.79 -25.07
N ARG A 5 -46.24 0.87 -24.21
CA ARG A 5 -45.57 1.11 -22.92
C ARG A 5 -44.19 1.75 -23.13
N PRO A 6 -43.66 2.56 -22.21
CA PRO A 6 -42.23 2.79 -22.10
C PRO A 6 -41.56 1.68 -21.28
N GLN A 7 -40.34 1.36 -21.69
CA GLN A 7 -39.43 0.32 -21.21
C GLN A 7 -39.06 0.49 -19.74
N GLU A 8 -39.01 -0.65 -19.04
CA GLU A 8 -38.24 -0.86 -17.81
C GLU A 8 -36.75 -0.72 -18.15
N HIS A 9 -36.03 0.09 -17.37
CA HIS A 9 -34.58 0.14 -17.37
C HIS A 9 -34.07 -1.09 -16.61
N GLU A 10 -33.30 -1.94 -17.29
CA GLU A 10 -32.42 -2.92 -16.65
C GLU A 10 -31.36 -2.15 -15.84
N GLU A 11 -31.44 -2.24 -14.51
CA GLU A 11 -30.35 -1.89 -13.61
C GLU A 11 -29.26 -2.97 -13.76
N SER A 12 -28.07 -2.55 -14.17
CA SER A 12 -26.90 -3.42 -14.35
C SER A 12 -26.35 -3.89 -12.99
N GLU A 13 -26.11 -5.19 -12.85
CA GLU A 13 -25.64 -5.91 -11.66
C GLU A 13 -24.22 -5.50 -11.14
N GLU A 14 -23.61 -4.42 -11.62
CA GLU A 14 -22.23 -4.00 -11.26
C GLU A 14 -22.13 -2.94 -10.15
N GLU A 15 -23.23 -2.31 -9.69
CA GLU A 15 -23.18 -1.42 -8.50
C GLU A 15 -22.99 -2.17 -7.17
N GLN A 16 -22.83 -3.50 -7.19
CA GLN A 16 -22.56 -4.32 -6.01
C GLN A 16 -21.07 -4.43 -5.62
N ALA A 17 -20.11 -3.82 -6.34
CA ALA A 17 -18.68 -3.99 -6.04
C ALA A 17 -18.22 -3.44 -4.67
N PHE A 18 -19.02 -2.61 -3.99
CA PHE A 18 -18.77 -2.19 -2.60
C PHE A 18 -19.49 -3.06 -1.54
N GLY A 19 -20.27 -4.07 -1.95
CA GLY A 19 -21.00 -4.98 -1.08
C GLY A 19 -20.45 -6.41 -1.00
N ILE A 20 -19.27 -6.69 -1.57
CA ILE A 20 -18.73 -8.06 -1.74
C ILE A 20 -17.70 -8.39 -0.66
N TRP A 21 -18.06 -8.16 0.60
CA TRP A 21 -17.39 -8.75 1.76
C TRP A 21 -18.37 -9.45 2.72
N GLU A 22 -19.63 -9.65 2.31
CA GLU A 22 -20.69 -10.12 3.21
C GLU A 22 -21.41 -11.43 2.82
N SER A 23 -20.99 -12.18 1.79
CA SER A 23 -21.71 -13.40 1.36
C SER A 23 -21.06 -14.75 1.72
N SER A 24 -20.02 -14.82 2.55
CA SER A 24 -19.41 -16.10 2.97
C SER A 24 -19.79 -16.61 4.37
N ALA A 25 -20.70 -15.93 5.08
CA ALA A 25 -21.03 -16.27 6.48
C ALA A 25 -22.34 -17.08 6.68
N GLN A 26 -23.05 -17.51 5.63
CA GLN A 26 -24.38 -18.14 5.79
C GLN A 26 -24.51 -19.64 5.53
N ASP A 27 -23.45 -20.38 5.15
CA ASP A 27 -23.55 -21.83 4.92
C ASP A 27 -22.55 -22.66 5.77
N SER A 28 -22.67 -22.63 7.11
CA SER A 28 -21.92 -23.57 7.96
C SER A 28 -22.65 -24.08 9.22
N GLU A 29 -23.98 -24.21 9.18
CA GLU A 29 -24.73 -24.89 10.25
C GLU A 29 -24.74 -26.43 10.16
N GLU A 30 -24.06 -27.04 9.19
CA GLU A 30 -24.06 -28.51 8.98
C GLU A 30 -22.72 -29.23 9.28
N ALA A 31 -21.85 -28.67 10.12
CA ALA A 31 -20.58 -29.31 10.53
C ALA A 31 -20.43 -29.49 12.05
N ARG A 32 -21.52 -29.83 12.75
CA ARG A 32 -21.52 -30.22 14.18
C ARG A 32 -21.85 -31.70 14.38
N ASP A 33 -21.08 -32.61 13.78
CA ASP A 33 -20.99 -33.99 14.30
C ASP A 33 -19.79 -34.75 13.71
N LEU A 34 -18.58 -34.53 14.24
CA LEU A 34 -17.44 -35.47 14.08
C LEU A 34 -16.27 -35.05 15.00
N GLY A 35 -16.55 -34.91 16.30
CA GLY A 35 -15.61 -34.45 17.30
C GLY A 35 -15.43 -35.43 18.46
N SER A 36 -15.22 -36.72 18.19
CA SER A 36 -14.91 -37.70 19.24
C SER A 36 -14.19 -38.92 18.67
N ARG A 37 -12.86 -38.84 18.51
CA ARG A 37 -11.87 -39.95 18.61
C ARG A 37 -10.50 -39.47 18.13
N CYS A 38 -9.64 -39.06 19.06
CA CYS A 38 -8.19 -39.29 19.01
C CYS A 38 -7.51 -38.82 20.30
N ARG A 39 -7.65 -39.62 21.37
CA ARG A 39 -6.66 -39.70 22.44
C ARG A 39 -6.03 -41.09 22.33
N LEU A 40 -4.80 -41.17 21.84
CA LEU A 40 -3.80 -42.20 22.19
C LEU A 40 -2.54 -41.99 21.35
N LEU A 41 -1.40 -42.35 21.96
CA LEU A 41 -0.01 -42.29 21.45
C LEU A 41 0.72 -40.95 21.54
N ARG A 42 1.11 -40.60 22.78
CA ARG A 42 2.47 -40.10 23.05
C ARG A 42 3.24 -41.26 23.69
N LEU A 43 4.26 -41.79 23.01
CA LEU A 43 5.45 -42.44 23.59
C LEU A 43 6.29 -43.06 22.46
N SER A 44 7.62 -42.90 22.56
CA SER A 44 8.69 -43.39 21.64
C SER A 44 8.89 -42.45 20.44
N VAL A 45 10.03 -41.76 20.25
CA VAL A 45 11.36 -42.33 20.02
C VAL A 45 12.44 -41.32 20.45
N LEU A 46 13.32 -41.76 21.36
CA LEU A 46 14.54 -41.06 21.76
C LEU A 46 15.61 -42.15 21.96
N ALA A 47 16.12 -42.71 20.85
CA ALA A 47 17.32 -43.56 20.80
C ALA A 47 17.64 -44.03 19.37
N ALA A 48 18.62 -43.41 18.70
CA ALA A 48 19.54 -44.00 17.71
C ALA A 48 20.58 -42.93 17.31
N LEU A 49 21.79 -42.96 17.90
CA LEU A 49 23.05 -43.39 17.28
C LEU A 49 23.52 -42.43 16.15
N LEU A 50 24.57 -41.61 16.27
CA LEU A 50 25.90 -41.75 16.89
C LEU A 50 26.74 -42.92 16.34
N VAL A 51 26.85 -42.99 15.01
CA VAL A 51 27.95 -43.59 14.21
C VAL A 51 27.84 -42.86 12.85
N THR A 52 28.75 -42.01 12.38
CA THR A 52 29.99 -42.39 11.71
C THR A 52 30.80 -41.09 11.47
N ALA A 53 32.00 -41.01 12.03
CA ALA A 53 33.05 -40.12 11.58
C ALA A 53 34.23 -40.98 11.11
N LEU A 54 34.98 -40.46 10.13
CA LEU A 54 36.18 -41.03 9.49
C LEU A 54 35.98 -42.19 8.52
N LEU A 55 36.10 -41.89 7.22
CA LEU A 55 37.07 -42.52 6.31
C LEU A 55 37.09 -41.76 4.97
N GLY A 56 38.27 -41.38 4.46
CA GLY A 56 38.42 -41.00 3.05
C GLY A 56 39.30 -39.79 2.72
N LEU A 57 40.50 -39.69 3.30
CA LEU A 57 41.60 -38.95 2.69
C LEU A 57 42.37 -39.89 1.75
N LEU A 58 42.87 -39.32 0.63
CA LEU A 58 43.88 -39.80 -0.32
C LEU A 58 43.39 -40.31 -1.68
N THR A 59 43.55 -39.46 -2.70
CA THR A 59 44.33 -39.61 -3.95
C THR A 59 43.79 -38.57 -4.94
N GLY A 60 44.53 -37.92 -5.83
CA GLY A 60 45.92 -38.01 -6.25
C GLY A 60 46.18 -36.85 -7.21
N SER A 61 47.43 -36.39 -7.19
CA SER A 61 48.00 -35.33 -8.02
C SER A 61 47.82 -35.58 -9.52
N HIS A 62 47.42 -34.57 -10.30
CA HIS A 62 47.72 -34.44 -11.74
C HIS A 62 47.78 -32.95 -12.14
N SER A 63 48.98 -32.39 -12.08
CA SER A 63 49.33 -31.15 -12.78
C SER A 63 49.38 -31.43 -14.29
N ARG A 64 48.47 -30.83 -15.06
CA ARG A 64 48.62 -30.67 -16.51
C ARG A 64 48.85 -29.19 -16.81
N HIS A 65 49.98 -28.90 -17.43
CA HIS A 65 50.28 -27.62 -18.05
C HIS A 65 49.26 -27.32 -19.15
N PHE A 66 48.35 -26.38 -18.88
CA PHE A 66 47.58 -25.71 -19.91
C PHE A 66 48.38 -24.50 -20.42
N ARG A 67 48.69 -24.50 -21.72
CA ARG A 67 49.11 -23.31 -22.45
C ARG A 67 47.94 -22.31 -22.49
N PRO A 68 48.17 -20.99 -22.29
CA PRO A 68 47.11 -20.02 -22.48
C PRO A 68 46.83 -19.89 -23.98
N ALA A 69 45.66 -20.34 -24.41
CA ALA A 69 45.08 -19.91 -25.67
C ALA A 69 44.69 -18.43 -25.51
N ARG A 70 45.12 -17.63 -26.47
CA ARG A 70 44.80 -16.20 -26.58
C ARG A 70 43.31 -16.10 -26.93
N VAL A 71 42.45 -15.97 -25.91
CA VAL A 71 41.02 -15.66 -26.10
C VAL A 71 40.93 -14.16 -26.35
N GLY A 72 40.81 -13.79 -27.63
CA GLY A 72 40.30 -12.49 -28.03
C GLY A 72 38.78 -12.47 -27.93
N GLY A 73 38.22 -11.34 -27.53
CA GLY A 73 36.77 -11.09 -27.52
C GLY A 73 36.11 -11.23 -26.14
N GLY A 74 36.54 -10.43 -25.16
CA GLY A 74 35.94 -10.33 -23.83
C GLY A 74 35.14 -9.04 -23.64
N SER A 75 34.29 -8.69 -24.60
CA SER A 75 33.35 -7.58 -24.49
C SER A 75 32.02 -8.04 -25.07
N ASP A 76 31.06 -8.38 -24.21
CA ASP A 76 29.61 -8.15 -24.39
C ASP A 76 28.76 -8.88 -23.35
N LEU A 77 29.25 -9.97 -22.73
CA LEU A 77 28.49 -10.68 -21.69
C LEU A 77 28.25 -9.84 -20.43
N ALA A 78 29.22 -9.01 -20.01
CA ALA A 78 29.06 -8.13 -18.86
C ALA A 78 28.10 -6.95 -19.14
N THR A 79 27.88 -6.61 -20.41
CA THR A 79 26.98 -5.52 -20.81
C THR A 79 25.53 -6.02 -20.89
N GLU A 80 25.32 -7.23 -21.41
CA GLU A 80 24.00 -7.88 -21.45
C GLU A 80 23.50 -8.27 -20.05
N GLU A 81 24.36 -8.79 -19.18
CA GLU A 81 24.01 -9.12 -17.79
C GLU A 81 23.62 -7.87 -16.98
N LYS A 82 24.33 -6.75 -17.20
CA LYS A 82 24.01 -5.46 -16.56
C LYS A 82 22.72 -4.84 -17.09
N ALA A 83 22.40 -5.02 -18.37
CA ALA A 83 21.14 -4.58 -18.95
C ALA A 83 19.95 -5.44 -18.48
N ALA A 84 20.14 -6.75 -18.33
CA ALA A 84 19.13 -7.66 -17.79
C ALA A 84 18.84 -7.40 -16.30
N LEU A 85 19.87 -7.10 -15.50
CA LEU A 85 19.71 -6.69 -14.10
C LEU A 85 19.00 -5.32 -13.96
N ALA A 86 19.21 -4.39 -14.90
CA ALA A 86 18.49 -3.12 -14.91
C ALA A 86 17.00 -3.28 -15.28
N ALA A 87 16.65 -4.31 -16.06
CA ALA A 87 15.25 -4.60 -16.41
C ALA A 87 14.45 -5.20 -15.24
N ASP A 88 15.13 -5.78 -14.23
CA ASP A 88 14.49 -6.43 -13.08
C ASP A 88 14.37 -5.50 -11.85
N ASP A 89 14.82 -4.25 -11.92
CA ASP A 89 14.72 -3.28 -10.80
C ASP A 89 14.10 -1.95 -11.24
N PRO A 90 12.79 -1.94 -11.55
CA PRO A 90 12.13 -0.76 -12.10
C PRO A 90 12.08 0.41 -11.10
N MET A 91 12.26 1.62 -11.64
CA MET A 91 11.91 2.87 -10.96
C MET A 91 10.49 3.22 -11.35
N TRP A 92 9.53 2.98 -10.47
CA TRP A 92 8.12 3.29 -10.73
C TRP A 92 7.88 4.80 -10.82
N GLY A 93 8.61 5.58 -10.02
CA GLY A 93 8.61 7.04 -10.07
C GLY A 93 7.48 7.67 -9.26
N CYS A 94 7.12 8.89 -9.64
CA CYS A 94 6.07 9.67 -9.04
C CYS A 94 4.69 9.18 -9.44
N GLY A 95 3.73 9.34 -8.53
CA GLY A 95 2.33 9.09 -8.80
C GLY A 95 1.38 9.90 -7.95
N LEU A 96 0.10 9.53 -8.01
CA LEU A 96 -0.98 10.20 -7.30
C LEU A 96 -2.02 9.19 -6.84
N VAL A 97 -2.79 9.60 -5.83
CA VAL A 97 -4.11 9.07 -5.50
C VAL A 97 -5.07 10.24 -5.38
N GLY A 98 -6.32 10.04 -5.81
CA GLY A 98 -7.36 11.06 -5.82
C GLY A 98 -7.58 11.74 -7.16
N LEU A 99 -8.61 12.58 -7.24
CA LEU A 99 -9.12 13.13 -8.49
C LEU A 99 -8.13 14.10 -9.17
N ILE A 100 -7.86 13.90 -10.46
CA ILE A 100 -7.07 14.82 -11.30
C ILE A 100 -8.04 15.64 -12.17
N PRO A 101 -8.21 16.95 -11.90
CA PRO A 101 -9.11 17.77 -12.70
C PRO A 101 -8.58 17.89 -14.14
N GLY A 102 -9.50 18.00 -15.10
CA GLY A 102 -9.15 18.22 -16.50
C GLY A 102 -8.81 16.95 -17.30
N ILE A 103 -9.05 15.75 -16.77
CA ILE A 103 -9.03 14.51 -17.57
C ILE A 103 -10.47 14.12 -17.91
N SER A 104 -10.77 14.04 -19.20
CA SER A 104 -12.09 13.61 -19.69
C SER A 104 -12.29 12.08 -19.56
N PRO A 105 -13.54 11.58 -19.65
CA PRO A 105 -13.81 10.14 -19.65
C PRO A 105 -13.09 9.34 -20.75
N ALA A 106 -12.70 9.99 -21.84
CA ALA A 106 -11.92 9.37 -22.92
C ALA A 106 -10.40 9.36 -22.65
N GLY A 107 -9.96 9.80 -21.46
CA GLY A 107 -8.56 9.93 -21.09
C GLY A 107 -7.80 11.01 -21.85
N VAL A 108 -8.49 12.07 -22.29
CA VAL A 108 -7.86 13.28 -22.84
C VAL A 108 -7.70 14.30 -21.73
N ALA A 109 -6.45 14.71 -21.47
CA ALA A 109 -6.10 15.72 -20.48
C ALA A 109 -6.13 17.15 -21.06
N THR A 110 -6.51 18.13 -20.24
CA THR A 110 -6.27 19.55 -20.51
C THR A 110 -4.76 19.84 -20.49
N PRO A 111 -4.29 20.96 -21.08
CA PRO A 111 -2.88 21.31 -21.07
C PRO A 111 -2.24 21.33 -19.67
N GLU A 112 -2.98 21.82 -18.67
CA GLU A 112 -2.45 21.90 -17.30
C GLU A 112 -2.37 20.53 -16.62
N ALA A 113 -3.37 19.67 -16.82
CA ALA A 113 -3.32 18.29 -16.32
C ALA A 113 -2.19 17.50 -17.01
N GLN A 114 -2.01 17.67 -18.32
CA GLN A 114 -0.92 17.06 -19.06
C GLN A 114 0.45 17.54 -18.56
N ARG A 115 0.58 18.83 -18.23
CA ARG A 115 1.82 19.39 -17.67
C ARG A 115 2.22 18.71 -16.35
N LEU A 116 1.26 18.45 -15.46
CA LEU A 116 1.51 17.66 -14.24
C LEU A 116 1.95 16.24 -14.58
N ILE A 117 1.23 15.57 -15.47
CA ILE A 117 1.52 14.21 -15.93
C ILE A 117 2.95 14.11 -16.48
N ASP A 118 3.32 15.00 -17.40
CA ASP A 118 4.65 15.04 -18.01
C ASP A 118 5.75 15.29 -16.96
N GLY A 119 5.48 16.14 -15.98
CA GLY A 119 6.35 16.37 -14.83
C GLY A 119 6.64 15.12 -14.00
N MET A 120 5.64 14.24 -13.84
CA MET A 120 5.77 12.98 -13.10
C MET A 120 6.47 11.89 -13.90
N LYS A 121 6.10 11.69 -15.18
CA LYS A 121 6.59 10.58 -16.02
C LYS A 121 8.12 10.53 -16.12
N GLY A 122 8.77 11.69 -16.08
CA GLY A 122 10.22 11.83 -16.12
C GLY A 122 10.96 11.15 -14.95
N SER A 123 10.26 10.79 -13.87
CA SER A 123 10.82 10.09 -12.71
C SER A 123 10.75 8.57 -12.81
N SER A 124 10.07 8.03 -13.83
CA SER A 124 9.80 6.60 -14.01
C SER A 124 10.69 5.98 -15.10
N SER A 125 11.02 4.69 -14.96
CA SER A 125 11.67 3.89 -16.01
C SER A 125 10.72 3.53 -17.15
N PHE A 126 9.41 3.64 -16.93
CA PHE A 126 8.38 3.34 -17.92
C PHE A 126 7.98 4.55 -18.77
N ASN A 127 8.53 5.74 -18.45
CA ASN A 127 8.05 7.01 -18.97
C ASN A 127 6.52 7.15 -18.80
N LYS A 128 6.01 6.76 -17.63
CA LYS A 128 4.61 6.82 -17.21
C LYS A 128 4.51 7.35 -15.79
N ALA A 129 3.41 8.02 -15.46
CA ALA A 129 3.10 8.40 -14.08
C ALA A 129 2.41 7.21 -13.40
N THR A 130 2.62 7.03 -12.11
CA THR A 130 1.89 5.99 -11.37
C THR A 130 0.59 6.54 -10.81
N TYR A 131 -0.43 5.70 -10.74
CA TYR A 131 -1.70 6.04 -10.10
C TYR A 131 -2.15 4.84 -9.32
N TRP A 132 -2.76 5.08 -8.16
CA TRP A 132 -3.42 4.03 -7.41
C TRP A 132 -4.60 4.66 -6.67
N ASN A 133 -5.48 3.81 -6.17
CA ASN A 133 -6.55 4.18 -5.27
C ASN A 133 -6.79 2.98 -4.32
N TRP A 134 -7.74 3.11 -3.41
CA TRP A 134 -8.11 2.04 -2.48
C TRP A 134 -8.90 0.88 -3.12
N ASN A 135 -8.64 0.57 -4.40
CA ASN A 135 -9.35 -0.42 -5.18
C ASN A 135 -8.44 -1.04 -6.28
N LEU A 136 -9.00 -2.01 -7.01
CA LEU A 136 -8.29 -2.76 -8.06
C LEU A 136 -8.38 -2.11 -9.44
N ALA A 137 -9.13 -1.02 -9.57
CA ALA A 137 -9.29 -0.22 -10.78
C ALA A 137 -9.74 1.21 -10.41
N PRO A 138 -9.63 2.21 -11.32
CA PRO A 138 -10.19 3.54 -11.11
C PRO A 138 -11.66 3.48 -10.70
N GLN A 139 -12.08 4.42 -9.86
CA GLN A 139 -13.42 4.37 -9.29
C GLN A 139 -14.15 5.70 -9.24
N LYS A 140 -15.45 5.59 -8.96
CA LYS A 140 -16.26 6.73 -8.57
C LYS A 140 -16.10 6.96 -7.08
N VAL A 141 -15.54 8.10 -6.73
CA VAL A 141 -15.42 8.61 -5.35
C VAL A 141 -16.40 9.77 -5.15
N GLU A 142 -16.50 10.27 -3.92
CA GLU A 142 -17.37 11.41 -3.59
C GLU A 142 -17.05 12.65 -4.44
N SER A 143 -15.77 12.86 -4.74
CA SER A 143 -15.28 14.01 -5.53
C SER A 143 -15.50 13.87 -7.04
N GLY A 144 -15.84 12.68 -7.56
CA GLY A 144 -16.04 12.44 -8.99
C GLY A 144 -15.62 11.05 -9.45
N VAL A 145 -15.52 10.86 -10.76
CA VAL A 145 -14.95 9.63 -11.35
C VAL A 145 -13.48 9.87 -11.66
N GLU A 146 -12.63 8.94 -11.24
CA GLU A 146 -11.21 8.95 -11.55
C GLU A 146 -10.99 8.62 -13.03
N HIS A 147 -10.60 9.61 -13.82
CA HIS A 147 -10.24 9.43 -15.22
C HIS A 147 -8.73 9.50 -15.38
N LEU A 148 -8.17 8.53 -16.12
CA LEU A 148 -6.74 8.43 -16.38
C LEU A 148 -6.48 8.51 -17.89
N THR A 149 -5.32 9.04 -18.27
CA THR A 149 -4.82 8.98 -19.65
C THR A 149 -3.97 7.73 -19.86
N SER A 150 -3.56 7.45 -21.10
CA SER A 150 -2.63 6.35 -21.44
C SER A 150 -1.20 6.53 -20.89
N ASP A 151 -0.92 7.71 -20.32
CA ASP A 151 0.35 8.02 -19.68
C ASP A 151 0.47 7.49 -18.25
N PHE A 152 -0.58 6.85 -17.73
CA PHE A 152 -0.59 6.27 -16.39
C PHE A 152 -0.29 4.77 -16.39
N LEU A 153 0.40 4.34 -15.33
CA LEU A 153 0.44 2.98 -14.82
C LEU A 153 -0.47 2.91 -13.58
N PHE A 154 -1.56 2.16 -13.66
CA PHE A 154 -2.44 1.92 -12.53
C PHE A 154 -1.90 0.77 -11.68
N MET A 155 -1.59 1.02 -10.41
CA MET A 155 -1.16 0.02 -9.44
C MET A 155 -2.38 -0.45 -8.63
N PRO A 156 -2.90 -1.66 -8.87
CA PRO A 156 -4.03 -2.17 -8.11
C PRO A 156 -3.63 -2.38 -6.66
N GLU A 157 -4.53 -1.98 -5.77
CA GLU A 157 -4.38 -2.17 -4.34
C GLU A 157 -5.43 -3.12 -3.80
N MET A 158 -4.97 -4.04 -2.97
CA MET A 158 -5.86 -4.89 -2.23
C MET A 158 -6.40 -4.14 -1.01
N TRP A 159 -7.71 -3.92 -1.00
CA TRP A 159 -8.40 -3.48 0.21
C TRP A 159 -8.63 -4.65 1.17
N GLY A 160 -8.32 -4.47 2.46
CA GLY A 160 -8.59 -5.48 3.49
C GLY A 160 -7.52 -6.58 3.60
N ALA A 161 -7.75 -7.54 4.50
CA ALA A 161 -6.84 -8.67 4.77
C ALA A 161 -7.33 -10.04 4.25
N GLY A 162 -8.34 -10.03 3.38
CA GLY A 162 -8.99 -11.22 2.84
C GLY A 162 -8.28 -11.85 1.64
N VAL A 163 -9.00 -12.64 0.86
CA VAL A 163 -8.54 -13.05 -0.47
C VAL A 163 -9.17 -12.13 -1.49
N VAL A 164 -8.38 -11.64 -2.45
CA VAL A 164 -8.92 -10.82 -3.55
C VAL A 164 -9.83 -11.68 -4.44
N ASP A 165 -10.95 -11.13 -4.91
CA ASP A 165 -11.77 -11.81 -5.92
C ASP A 165 -11.12 -11.68 -7.30
N GLU A 166 -10.76 -12.83 -7.88
CA GLU A 166 -10.07 -12.92 -9.17
C GLU A 166 -10.75 -12.13 -10.29
N LYS A 167 -12.09 -12.05 -10.30
CA LYS A 167 -12.83 -11.39 -11.38
C LYS A 167 -12.59 -9.88 -11.43
N PHE A 168 -12.18 -9.28 -10.31
CA PHE A 168 -11.87 -7.86 -10.24
C PHE A 168 -10.39 -7.55 -10.51
N VAL A 169 -9.52 -8.56 -10.46
CA VAL A 169 -8.09 -8.38 -10.79
C VAL A 169 -7.89 -8.35 -12.31
N ARG A 170 -7.56 -7.17 -12.83
CA ARG A 170 -7.24 -6.99 -14.26
C ARG A 170 -5.86 -7.59 -14.59
N PRO A 171 -5.64 -8.11 -15.81
CA PRO A 171 -4.31 -8.60 -16.21
C PRO A 171 -3.25 -7.50 -16.13
N ALA A 172 -2.07 -7.84 -15.63
CA ALA A 172 -0.93 -6.93 -15.58
C ALA A 172 -0.47 -6.55 -17.00
N GLY A 173 -0.07 -5.30 -17.20
CA GLY A 173 0.34 -4.77 -18.50
C GLY A 173 -0.79 -4.57 -19.51
N ALA A 174 -2.05 -4.84 -19.13
CA ALA A 174 -3.19 -4.57 -20.00
C ALA A 174 -3.50 -3.07 -20.01
N SER A 175 -3.65 -2.52 -21.21
CA SER A 175 -4.31 -1.22 -21.43
C SER A 175 -5.79 -1.42 -21.69
N ASP A 176 -6.57 -0.33 -21.71
CA ASP A 176 -7.99 -0.34 -22.06
C ASP A 176 -8.83 -1.26 -21.16
N PHE A 177 -8.43 -1.37 -19.88
CA PHE A 177 -9.13 -2.20 -18.90
C PHE A 177 -10.37 -1.48 -18.37
N LEU A 178 -11.33 -2.25 -17.86
CA LEU A 178 -12.56 -1.69 -17.27
C LEU A 178 -12.30 -1.15 -15.87
N ASP A 179 -12.69 0.10 -15.66
CA ASP A 179 -12.83 0.73 -14.34
C ASP A 179 -13.95 0.07 -13.53
N SER A 180 -14.14 0.50 -12.28
CA SER A 180 -15.19 -0.06 -11.40
C SER A 180 -16.63 0.31 -11.82
N THR A 181 -16.79 1.18 -12.82
CA THR A 181 -18.09 1.55 -13.40
C THR A 181 -18.36 0.87 -14.75
N GLY A 182 -17.50 -0.07 -15.14
CA GLY A 182 -17.60 -0.80 -16.41
C GLY A 182 -17.15 0.02 -17.62
N LYS A 183 -16.49 1.18 -17.44
CA LYS A 183 -15.97 2.00 -18.54
C LYS A 183 -14.50 1.70 -18.78
N THR A 184 -14.08 1.81 -20.05
CA THR A 184 -12.69 1.62 -20.43
C THR A 184 -11.81 2.77 -19.92
N SER A 185 -10.72 2.43 -19.23
CA SER A 185 -9.63 3.33 -18.89
C SER A 185 -8.45 3.11 -19.85
N PRO A 186 -7.92 4.16 -20.51
CA PRO A 186 -6.79 4.00 -21.44
C PRO A 186 -5.44 3.82 -20.72
N ALA A 187 -5.41 3.93 -19.39
CA ALA A 187 -4.21 3.63 -18.61
C ALA A 187 -3.79 2.16 -18.77
N GLU A 188 -2.55 1.87 -18.40
CA GLU A 188 -2.01 0.50 -18.39
C GLU A 188 -1.96 -0.02 -16.96
N MET A 189 -2.34 -1.28 -16.74
CA MET A 189 -2.15 -1.95 -15.45
C MET A 189 -0.65 -2.16 -15.18
N ALA A 190 -0.17 -1.72 -14.02
CA ALA A 190 1.20 -1.97 -13.60
C ALA A 190 1.47 -3.48 -13.45
N THR A 191 2.74 -3.86 -13.50
CA THR A 191 3.18 -5.24 -13.17
C THR A 191 3.49 -5.41 -11.67
N LEU A 192 3.19 -4.39 -10.87
CA LEU A 192 3.22 -4.39 -9.41
C LEU A 192 1.79 -4.44 -8.87
N PHE A 193 1.53 -5.40 -7.99
CA PHE A 193 0.30 -5.50 -7.22
C PHE A 193 0.57 -5.03 -5.79
N LEU A 194 -0.16 -4.02 -5.31
CA LEU A 194 0.03 -3.50 -3.96
C LEU A 194 -0.62 -4.43 -2.94
N GLY A 195 0.05 -4.57 -1.81
CA GLY A 195 -0.42 -5.38 -0.69
C GLY A 195 -1.67 -4.80 -0.03
N MET A 196 -2.10 -5.46 1.03
CA MET A 196 -3.24 -5.04 1.85
C MET A 196 -3.04 -3.60 2.33
N ASN A 197 -4.00 -2.72 2.06
CA ASN A 197 -4.02 -1.41 2.69
C ASN A 197 -4.07 -1.56 4.22
N GLU A 198 -3.51 -0.65 5.00
CA GLU A 198 -3.73 -0.58 6.46
C GLU A 198 -4.65 0.60 6.75
N PRO A 199 -5.54 0.54 7.77
CA PRO A 199 -6.22 1.73 8.24
C PRO A 199 -5.19 2.72 8.83
N ASP A 200 -4.90 3.78 8.09
CA ASP A 200 -3.64 4.55 8.04
C ASP A 200 -3.57 5.75 9.01
N ILE A 201 -4.74 6.21 9.47
CA ILE A 201 -4.84 7.33 10.41
C ILE A 201 -4.68 6.80 11.84
N ARG A 202 -4.26 7.57 12.84
CA ARG A 202 -4.26 7.06 14.23
C ARG A 202 -5.49 7.56 14.96
N GLY A 203 -6.33 6.63 15.40
CA GLY A 203 -7.49 6.94 16.26
C GLY A 203 -8.75 7.41 15.54
N SER A 204 -8.84 7.26 14.22
CA SER A 204 -10.07 7.47 13.43
C SER A 204 -10.96 6.23 13.34
N CYS A 205 -12.27 6.51 13.23
CA CYS A 205 -13.44 5.64 13.10
C CYS A 205 -13.75 5.09 11.69
N MET A 206 -13.17 4.02 11.13
CA MET A 206 -13.51 3.62 9.74
C MET A 206 -15.03 3.51 9.48
N GLY A 207 -15.48 3.82 8.26
CA GLY A 207 -16.91 3.80 7.90
C GLY A 207 -17.62 5.13 8.17
N ASN A 208 -18.89 5.10 8.58
CA ASN A 208 -19.78 6.27 8.63
C ASN A 208 -19.41 7.35 9.68
N MET A 209 -18.35 7.14 10.47
CA MET A 209 -17.75 8.10 11.40
C MET A 209 -16.25 8.38 11.16
N PHE A 210 -15.73 8.11 9.96
CA PHE A 210 -14.32 8.30 9.65
C PHE A 210 -13.88 9.76 9.88
N GLY A 211 -12.78 9.93 10.62
CA GLY A 211 -12.26 11.25 11.03
C GLY A 211 -13.11 12.03 12.03
N LYS A 212 -14.26 11.50 12.52
CA LYS A 212 -15.14 12.24 13.45
C LYS A 212 -14.85 11.93 14.91
N CYS A 213 -14.41 10.71 15.22
CA CYS A 213 -14.22 10.28 16.60
C CYS A 213 -12.93 10.85 17.19
N MET A 214 -13.04 11.40 18.41
CA MET A 214 -11.93 12.02 19.14
C MET A 214 -11.39 11.14 20.27
N ALA A 215 -12.15 10.12 20.70
CA ALA A 215 -11.76 9.16 21.72
C ALA A 215 -12.59 7.86 21.66
N PRO A 216 -12.09 6.72 22.18
CA PRO A 216 -12.96 5.60 22.51
C PRO A 216 -13.92 5.98 23.65
N CYS A 217 -15.09 5.35 23.71
CA CYS A 217 -16.00 5.53 24.83
C CYS A 217 -15.37 5.11 26.16
N ASP A 218 -15.49 5.98 27.17
CA ASP A 218 -15.16 5.63 28.54
C ASP A 218 -16.21 4.67 29.13
N PRO A 219 -15.90 3.93 30.21
CA PRO A 219 -16.85 2.99 30.82
C PRO A 219 -18.17 3.64 31.25
N ALA A 220 -18.19 4.92 31.61
CA ALA A 220 -19.41 5.62 32.01
C ALA A 220 -20.31 5.92 30.80
N SER A 221 -19.74 6.33 29.67
CA SER A 221 -20.45 6.53 28.41
C SER A 221 -21.01 5.21 27.86
N VAL A 222 -20.25 4.10 27.97
CA VAL A 222 -20.75 2.76 27.64
C VAL A 222 -21.90 2.36 28.57
N ALA A 223 -21.74 2.52 29.89
CA ALA A 223 -22.78 2.17 30.87
C ALA A 223 -24.06 3.01 30.70
N ALA A 224 -23.94 4.24 30.22
CA ALA A 224 -25.07 5.13 29.92
C ALA A 224 -25.72 4.87 28.55
N GLY A 225 -25.17 3.98 27.73
CA GLY A 225 -25.62 3.78 26.35
C GLY A 225 -25.28 4.96 25.41
N ASP A 226 -24.46 5.90 25.85
CA ASP A 226 -24.01 7.07 25.10
C ASP A 226 -22.68 6.77 24.38
N CYS A 227 -22.68 5.66 23.65
CA CYS A 227 -21.50 5.17 22.94
C CYS A 227 -21.87 4.82 21.50
N PRO A 228 -22.05 5.83 20.63
CA PRO A 228 -22.51 5.62 19.28
C PRO A 228 -21.46 4.82 18.51
N ALA A 229 -21.90 3.79 17.80
CA ALA A 229 -21.02 2.90 17.09
C ALA A 229 -20.84 3.32 15.63
N ALA A 230 -19.58 3.45 15.23
CA ALA A 230 -19.22 3.61 13.84
C ALA A 230 -19.52 2.29 13.11
N GLN A 231 -20.03 2.38 11.88
CA GLN A 231 -20.37 1.22 11.06
C GLN A 231 -19.73 1.30 9.68
N LEU A 232 -19.27 0.16 9.17
CA LEU A 232 -18.75 0.05 7.79
C LEU A 232 -19.83 0.07 6.73
N ASP A 233 -21.08 -0.28 7.09
CA ASP A 233 -22.20 -0.25 6.15
C ASP A 233 -22.47 1.19 5.69
N ILE A 234 -22.06 1.45 4.45
CA ILE A 234 -22.20 2.74 3.78
C ILE A 234 -23.65 3.12 3.49
N LYS A 235 -24.59 2.17 3.59
CA LYS A 235 -26.03 2.43 3.46
C LYS A 235 -26.60 3.06 4.73
N LEU A 236 -25.91 2.94 5.86
CA LEU A 236 -26.32 3.56 7.09
C LEU A 236 -26.05 5.07 7.05
N PRO A 237 -26.94 5.89 7.63
CA PRO A 237 -26.71 7.32 7.73
C PRO A 237 -25.36 7.63 8.39
N PRO A 238 -24.71 8.75 8.02
CA PRO A 238 -23.55 9.24 8.73
C PRO A 238 -23.86 9.36 10.21
N ALA A 239 -23.02 8.77 11.05
CA ALA A 239 -23.20 8.83 12.48
C ALA A 239 -22.27 9.90 13.10
N THR A 240 -22.56 10.28 14.33
CA THR A 240 -21.79 11.29 15.07
C THR A 240 -21.28 10.70 16.39
N PRO A 241 -20.08 11.09 16.83
CA PRO A 241 -19.63 10.82 18.19
C PRO A 241 -20.59 11.39 19.23
N ASN A 242 -20.49 10.94 20.48
CA ASN A 242 -21.26 11.51 21.57
C ASN A 242 -20.81 12.95 21.90
N ALA A 243 -21.47 13.59 22.88
CA ALA A 243 -21.14 14.97 23.28
C ALA A 243 -19.70 15.17 23.79
N LYS A 244 -19.00 14.08 24.15
CA LYS A 244 -17.57 14.09 24.54
C LYS A 244 -16.63 13.79 23.36
N GLY A 245 -17.16 13.63 22.14
CA GLY A 245 -16.38 13.19 20.99
C GLY A 245 -16.05 11.71 20.97
N GLN A 246 -16.67 10.90 21.83
CA GLN A 246 -16.37 9.47 21.93
C GLN A 246 -17.25 8.64 21.01
N CYS A 247 -16.71 7.54 20.51
CA CYS A 247 -17.49 6.58 19.74
C CYS A 247 -16.97 5.14 19.92
N ASN A 248 -17.79 4.18 19.52
CA ASN A 248 -17.43 2.77 19.47
C ASN A 248 -16.91 2.41 18.07
N CYS A 249 -15.59 2.31 17.98
CA CYS A 249 -14.85 2.01 16.75
C CYS A 249 -14.59 0.52 16.56
N TRP A 250 -15.14 -0.32 17.44
CA TRP A 250 -14.68 -1.68 17.62
C TRP A 250 -15.78 -2.70 17.36
N GLN A 251 -17.04 -2.30 17.54
CA GLN A 251 -18.17 -3.21 17.40
C GLN A 251 -18.59 -3.43 15.95
N PHE A 252 -18.62 -2.38 15.13
CA PHE A 252 -19.06 -2.46 13.72
C PHE A 252 -18.15 -1.68 12.75
N SER A 253 -17.00 -1.21 13.24
CA SER A 253 -16.04 -0.34 12.54
C SER A 253 -14.61 -0.72 12.94
N HIS A 254 -13.62 0.08 12.56
CA HIS A 254 -12.21 -0.10 12.89
C HIS A 254 -11.63 1.18 13.45
N ALA A 255 -10.85 1.09 14.53
CA ALA A 255 -9.90 2.16 14.79
C ALA A 255 -8.73 2.02 13.82
N THR A 256 -8.30 3.16 13.32
CA THR A 256 -7.12 3.28 12.46
C THR A 256 -5.84 3.31 13.32
N GLY A 257 -4.75 2.73 12.82
CA GLY A 257 -3.45 2.63 13.49
C GLY A 257 -2.70 1.33 13.15
N VAL A 258 -1.65 1.02 13.93
CA VAL A 258 -0.72 -0.11 13.72
C VAL A 258 -1.43 -1.47 13.55
N GLY A 259 -1.40 -2.04 12.35
CA GLY A 259 -1.74 -3.45 12.09
C GLY A 259 -2.79 -3.68 10.99
N PHE A 260 -3.12 -4.94 10.73
CA PHE A 260 -4.08 -5.28 9.68
C PHE A 260 -5.53 -4.99 10.06
N TRP A 261 -6.36 -4.93 9.02
CA TRP A 261 -7.79 -5.11 9.09
C TRP A 261 -8.16 -6.34 9.93
N PRO A 262 -9.31 -6.30 10.62
CA PRO A 262 -9.85 -7.48 11.25
C PRO A 262 -10.02 -8.60 10.24
N LEU A 263 -9.78 -9.81 10.71
CA LEU A 263 -9.90 -10.99 9.90
C LEU A 263 -10.50 -12.11 10.75
N ASP A 264 -11.48 -12.81 10.18
CA ASP A 264 -12.08 -13.94 10.87
C ASP A 264 -11.01 -14.97 11.23
N GLY A 265 -11.09 -15.46 12.48
CA GLY A 265 -10.07 -16.36 13.04
C GLY A 265 -8.92 -15.67 13.78
N CYS A 266 -8.86 -14.33 13.79
CA CYS A 266 -7.90 -13.57 14.58
C CYS A 266 -8.48 -13.09 15.91
N SER A 267 -7.98 -13.59 17.04
CA SER A 267 -8.35 -13.09 18.36
C SER A 267 -7.49 -11.89 18.77
N GLY A 268 -8.09 -10.70 18.96
CA GLY A 268 -7.34 -9.53 19.44
C GLY A 268 -8.05 -8.19 19.32
N GLN A 269 -7.55 -7.18 20.05
CA GLN A 269 -7.91 -5.78 19.82
C GLN A 269 -7.34 -5.36 18.46
N GLN A 270 -8.20 -4.76 17.66
CA GLN A 270 -7.88 -4.24 16.34
C GLN A 270 -7.26 -2.84 16.51
N PRO A 271 -6.48 -2.33 15.54
CA PRO A 271 -5.75 -3.08 14.51
C PRO A 271 -4.81 -4.14 15.14
N LEU A 272 -4.43 -5.18 14.38
CA LEU A 272 -3.72 -6.37 14.88
C LEU A 272 -2.23 -6.14 15.23
N ILE A 273 -1.95 -5.27 16.21
CA ILE A 273 -0.59 -4.91 16.66
C ILE A 273 0.23 -6.15 17.09
N LYS A 274 -0.45 -7.14 17.67
CA LYS A 274 0.15 -8.39 18.16
C LYS A 274 0.05 -9.55 17.18
N LEU A 275 -0.26 -9.31 15.90
CA LEU A 275 -0.43 -10.38 14.90
C LEU A 275 0.67 -11.43 14.99
N TRP A 276 1.93 -10.98 14.98
CA TRP A 276 3.09 -11.87 14.93
C TRP A 276 3.33 -12.68 16.21
N GLN A 277 2.60 -12.38 17.30
CA GLN A 277 2.61 -13.12 18.56
C GLN A 277 1.50 -14.19 18.60
N ASP A 278 0.55 -14.16 17.66
CA ASP A 278 -0.51 -15.14 17.50
C ASP A 278 -0.27 -15.94 16.19
N PRO A 279 0.36 -17.12 16.26
CA PRO A 279 0.62 -17.93 15.09
C PRO A 279 -0.64 -18.28 14.30
N ALA A 280 -1.77 -18.52 14.96
CA ALA A 280 -3.02 -18.87 14.29
C ALA A 280 -3.48 -17.70 13.42
N CYS A 281 -3.58 -16.51 14.00
CA CYS A 281 -3.95 -15.31 13.27
C CYS A 281 -2.93 -14.96 12.15
N SER A 282 -1.63 -15.02 12.44
CA SER A 282 -0.60 -14.72 11.44
C SER A 282 -0.61 -15.70 10.26
N ASN A 283 -0.97 -16.97 10.50
CA ASN A 283 -1.10 -17.95 9.43
C ASN A 283 -2.31 -17.61 8.54
N VAL A 284 -3.47 -17.25 9.11
CA VAL A 284 -4.65 -16.87 8.31
C VAL A 284 -4.32 -15.68 7.40
N VAL A 285 -3.68 -14.63 7.93
CA VAL A 285 -3.29 -13.45 7.13
C VAL A 285 -2.33 -13.85 5.99
N VAL A 286 -1.32 -14.67 6.28
CA VAL A 286 -0.32 -15.09 5.29
C VAL A 286 -0.92 -16.06 4.26
N ASP A 287 -1.84 -16.92 4.66
CA ASP A 287 -2.53 -17.87 3.77
C ASP A 287 -3.49 -17.14 2.82
N ASN A 288 -4.22 -16.14 3.33
CA ASN A 288 -5.03 -15.26 2.50
C ASN A 288 -4.17 -14.48 1.49
N TRP A 289 -3.05 -13.92 1.97
CA TRP A 289 -2.10 -13.24 1.10
C TRP A 289 -1.55 -14.15 0.01
N LYS A 290 -1.17 -15.39 0.32
CA LYS A 290 -0.66 -16.33 -0.67
C LYS A 290 -1.69 -16.68 -1.74
N GLN A 291 -2.97 -16.78 -1.37
CA GLN A 291 -4.06 -16.95 -2.34
C GLN A 291 -4.20 -15.72 -3.23
N THR A 292 -4.21 -14.51 -2.66
CA THR A 292 -4.20 -13.26 -3.43
C THR A 292 -2.99 -13.17 -4.37
N ALA A 293 -1.80 -13.54 -3.88
CA ALA A 293 -0.58 -13.52 -4.67
C ALA A 293 -0.63 -14.54 -5.82
N ALA A 294 -1.20 -15.72 -5.61
CA ALA A 294 -1.40 -16.71 -6.67
C ALA A 294 -2.34 -16.18 -7.76
N ILE A 295 -3.43 -15.49 -7.38
CA ILE A 295 -4.35 -14.81 -8.30
C ILE A 295 -3.60 -13.73 -9.09
N ALA A 296 -2.89 -12.82 -8.41
CA ALA A 296 -2.12 -11.77 -9.05
C ALA A 296 -1.05 -12.36 -9.99
N PHE A 297 -0.27 -13.34 -9.55
CA PHE A 297 0.73 -14.00 -10.39
C PHE A 297 0.09 -14.64 -11.63
N GLY A 298 -1.05 -15.32 -11.48
CA GLY A 298 -1.82 -15.88 -12.59
C GLY A 298 -2.33 -14.82 -13.59
N LYS A 299 -2.56 -13.58 -13.13
CA LYS A 299 -2.90 -12.41 -13.96
C LYS A 299 -1.66 -11.70 -14.55
N GLY A 300 -0.46 -12.23 -14.34
CA GLY A 300 0.78 -11.73 -14.93
C GLY A 300 1.54 -10.69 -14.10
N TYR A 301 1.11 -10.43 -12.85
CA TYR A 301 1.86 -9.53 -11.96
C TYR A 301 3.20 -10.15 -11.59
N LYS A 302 4.28 -9.36 -11.72
CA LYS A 302 5.66 -9.79 -11.49
C LYS A 302 6.15 -9.43 -10.09
N TYR A 303 5.60 -8.36 -9.54
CA TYR A 303 6.04 -7.79 -8.28
C TYR A 303 4.86 -7.65 -7.33
N LEU A 304 5.13 -7.85 -6.05
CA LEU A 304 4.19 -7.61 -4.97
C LEU A 304 4.84 -6.66 -3.96
N SER A 305 4.06 -5.78 -3.34
CA SER A 305 4.49 -5.06 -2.15
C SER A 305 4.04 -5.79 -0.89
N THR A 306 4.69 -5.50 0.23
CA THR A 306 4.11 -5.75 1.55
C THR A 306 2.80 -4.95 1.68
N PRO A 307 1.99 -5.27 2.70
CA PRO A 307 0.95 -4.38 3.19
C PRO A 307 1.48 -2.96 3.38
N LEU A 308 0.58 -1.99 3.19
CA LEU A 308 0.90 -0.57 3.13
C LEU A 308 0.89 0.00 4.54
N VAL A 309 2.00 -0.21 5.27
CA VAL A 309 2.02 0.09 6.69
C VAL A 309 2.12 1.59 6.98
N ALA A 310 1.26 2.13 7.84
CA ALA A 310 1.28 3.57 8.14
C ALA A 310 2.19 3.93 9.31
N VAL A 311 2.39 3.01 10.27
CA VAL A 311 3.08 3.33 11.54
C VAL A 311 4.44 2.65 11.65
N ASP A 312 4.50 1.31 11.68
CA ASP A 312 5.74 0.57 11.95
C ASP A 312 6.22 -0.26 10.76
N VAL A 313 7.29 0.19 10.09
CA VAL A 313 7.93 -0.54 8.97
C VAL A 313 8.55 -1.88 9.41
N GLY A 314 8.87 -2.05 10.70
CA GLY A 314 9.30 -3.35 11.24
C GLY A 314 8.27 -4.45 11.04
N TYR A 315 7.01 -4.08 10.89
CA TYR A 315 5.92 -5.00 10.59
C TYR A 315 6.04 -5.60 9.18
N ALA A 316 6.40 -4.79 8.18
CA ALA A 316 6.66 -5.25 6.82
C ALA A 316 7.82 -6.26 6.77
N GLN A 317 8.85 -6.10 7.61
CA GLN A 317 9.93 -7.09 7.74
C GLN A 317 9.39 -8.45 8.19
N LYS A 318 8.54 -8.48 9.22
CA LYS A 318 7.93 -9.73 9.72
C LYS A 318 7.00 -10.38 8.71
N PHE A 319 6.29 -9.57 7.94
CA PHE A 319 5.48 -10.04 6.84
C PHE A 319 6.34 -10.75 5.77
N ILE A 320 7.43 -10.12 5.33
CA ILE A 320 8.39 -10.72 4.38
C ILE A 320 8.91 -12.06 4.91
N GLU A 321 9.38 -12.09 6.17
CA GLU A 321 9.90 -13.31 6.80
C GLU A 321 8.90 -14.47 6.74
N LYS A 322 7.62 -14.20 6.96
CA LYS A 322 6.56 -15.21 6.95
C LYS A 322 6.08 -15.59 5.55
N ALA A 323 5.81 -14.60 4.71
CA ALA A 323 5.30 -14.81 3.35
C ALA A 323 6.33 -15.56 2.48
N CYS A 324 7.60 -15.20 2.60
CA CYS A 324 8.71 -15.77 1.84
C CYS A 324 9.33 -17.04 2.48
N GLY A 325 8.89 -17.41 3.69
CA GLY A 325 9.41 -18.59 4.41
C GLY A 325 10.89 -18.46 4.79
N CYS A 326 11.28 -17.32 5.36
CA CYS A 326 12.66 -17.05 5.75
C CYS A 326 13.02 -17.73 7.08
N THR A 327 14.18 -18.39 7.11
CA THR A 327 14.74 -19.03 8.32
C THR A 327 15.88 -18.23 8.92
N ALA A 328 16.52 -17.39 8.12
CA ALA A 328 17.51 -16.39 8.50
C ALA A 328 17.50 -15.23 7.46
N PRO A 329 18.14 -14.08 7.74
CA PRO A 329 18.30 -13.02 6.75
C PRO A 329 18.85 -13.54 5.43
N GLY A 330 18.16 -13.22 4.33
CA GLY A 330 18.51 -13.67 2.97
C GLY A 330 18.31 -15.16 2.69
N GLN A 331 17.91 -15.98 3.67
CA GLN A 331 17.68 -17.42 3.52
C GLN A 331 16.18 -17.72 3.56
N CYS A 332 15.53 -17.53 2.41
CA CYS A 332 14.09 -17.68 2.23
C CYS A 332 13.79 -18.84 1.27
N ALA A 333 12.64 -19.49 1.47
CA ALA A 333 12.20 -20.59 0.61
C ALA A 333 11.88 -20.10 -0.81
N CYS A 334 11.49 -18.84 -0.95
CA CYS A 334 11.23 -18.18 -2.23
C CYS A 334 11.39 -16.65 -2.10
N THR A 335 11.61 -15.96 -3.21
CA THR A 335 11.97 -14.54 -3.26
C THR A 335 11.24 -13.74 -4.36
N ASP A 336 10.12 -14.24 -4.87
CA ASP A 336 9.35 -13.59 -5.94
C ASP A 336 7.82 -13.77 -5.79
N ALA A 337 7.07 -13.16 -6.71
CA ALA A 337 5.61 -13.15 -6.69
C ALA A 337 4.96 -14.54 -6.82
N SER A 338 5.62 -15.52 -7.45
CA SER A 338 5.04 -16.84 -7.75
C SER A 338 4.69 -17.66 -6.50
N CYS A 339 5.32 -17.34 -5.37
CA CYS A 339 5.06 -17.95 -4.07
C CYS A 339 4.44 -16.97 -3.06
N GLY A 340 4.09 -15.76 -3.51
CA GLY A 340 3.61 -14.68 -2.65
C GLY A 340 4.67 -13.97 -1.84
N CYS A 341 5.94 -14.01 -2.24
CA CYS A 341 6.98 -13.23 -1.57
C CYS A 341 7.00 -11.79 -2.12
N PRO A 342 6.70 -10.76 -1.29
CA PRO A 342 6.82 -9.38 -1.72
C PRO A 342 8.28 -8.95 -1.83
N VAL A 343 8.57 -8.20 -2.90
CA VAL A 343 9.91 -7.65 -3.18
C VAL A 343 9.98 -6.14 -2.97
N TYR A 344 8.86 -5.52 -2.58
CA TYR A 344 8.82 -4.11 -2.19
C TYR A 344 8.21 -3.94 -0.81
N VAL A 345 8.69 -2.96 -0.05
CA VAL A 345 8.07 -2.52 1.19
C VAL A 345 7.10 -1.39 0.89
N GLY A 346 5.81 -1.64 1.03
CA GLY A 346 4.76 -0.61 0.91
C GLY A 346 4.56 0.13 2.22
N PHE A 347 4.41 1.46 2.19
CA PHE A 347 4.02 2.23 3.37
C PHE A 347 3.38 3.58 3.05
N HIS A 348 2.60 4.07 3.99
CA HIS A 348 2.02 5.42 3.97
C HIS A 348 2.81 6.36 4.87
N PHE A 349 2.80 7.65 4.54
CA PHE A 349 3.46 8.65 5.36
C PHE A 349 2.65 9.96 5.45
N TYR A 350 2.33 10.32 6.68
CA TYR A 350 1.70 11.58 7.01
C TYR A 350 2.51 12.35 8.04
N ALA A 351 2.83 13.61 7.71
CA ALA A 351 3.25 14.58 8.71
C ALA A 351 2.02 15.26 9.35
N TYR A 352 2.25 16.11 10.35
CA TYR A 352 1.20 16.67 11.20
C TYR A 352 1.26 18.19 11.25
N ASP A 353 0.08 18.82 11.30
CA ASP A 353 -0.13 20.22 11.71
C ASP A 353 0.64 21.28 10.90
N CYS A 354 1.00 20.96 9.65
CA CYS A 354 1.89 21.78 8.82
C CYS A 354 3.23 22.10 9.51
N ARG A 355 3.68 21.22 10.40
CA ARG A 355 4.91 21.34 11.20
C ARG A 355 5.76 20.08 11.13
N PRO A 356 6.17 19.65 9.92
CA PRO A 356 6.93 18.42 9.76
C PRO A 356 8.27 18.44 10.53
N GLU A 357 8.78 19.61 10.92
CA GLU A 357 9.96 19.77 11.76
C GLU A 357 9.81 19.25 13.20
N VAL A 358 8.58 19.13 13.73
CA VAL A 358 8.36 18.64 15.10
C VAL A 358 8.37 17.11 15.23
N GLY A 359 8.78 16.41 14.17
CA GLY A 359 8.95 14.95 14.21
C GLY A 359 8.65 14.27 12.90
N GLY A 360 7.84 14.86 12.02
CA GLY A 360 7.46 14.27 10.73
C GLY A 360 8.67 13.91 9.86
N TYR A 361 9.63 14.83 9.69
CA TYR A 361 10.84 14.52 8.92
C TYR A 361 11.70 13.42 9.56
N LYS A 362 11.77 13.39 10.89
CA LYS A 362 12.50 12.35 11.61
C LYS A 362 11.84 10.99 11.39
N ASP A 363 10.52 10.91 11.51
CA ASP A 363 9.74 9.71 11.28
C ASP A 363 9.89 9.20 9.84
N PHE A 364 9.80 10.08 8.85
CA PHE A 364 10.05 9.71 7.45
C PHE A 364 11.43 9.09 7.25
N MET A 365 12.47 9.72 7.79
CA MET A 365 13.84 9.21 7.72
C MET A 365 14.03 7.88 8.46
N GLU A 366 13.35 7.69 9.58
CA GLU A 366 13.36 6.44 10.33
C GLU A 366 12.71 5.31 9.52
N LYS A 367 11.57 5.56 8.87
CA LYS A 367 10.92 4.62 7.94
C LYS A 367 11.84 4.25 6.78
N LEU A 368 12.48 5.23 6.13
CA LEU A 368 13.44 4.99 5.06
C LEU A 368 14.67 4.19 5.53
N SER A 369 15.19 4.48 6.72
CA SER A 369 16.29 3.73 7.33
C SER A 369 15.89 2.28 7.62
N ASN A 370 14.65 2.05 8.06
CA ASN A 370 14.11 0.71 8.26
C ASN A 370 13.98 -0.07 6.95
N VAL A 371 13.51 0.55 5.87
CA VAL A 371 13.50 -0.09 4.54
C VAL A 371 14.92 -0.41 4.09
N THR A 372 15.87 0.52 4.28
CA THR A 372 17.30 0.31 3.96
C THR A 372 17.81 -0.95 4.65
N ARG A 373 17.55 -1.09 5.95
CA ARG A 373 17.93 -2.28 6.74
C ARG A 373 17.27 -3.56 6.21
N ILE A 374 15.99 -3.50 5.81
CA ILE A 374 15.30 -4.65 5.21
C ILE A 374 15.99 -5.07 3.91
N MET A 375 16.31 -4.13 3.02
CA MET A 375 17.00 -4.42 1.75
C MET A 375 18.40 -5.02 1.94
N GLU A 376 19.09 -4.63 3.02
CA GLU A 376 20.41 -5.19 3.37
C GLU A 376 20.30 -6.60 3.97
N LEU A 377 19.27 -6.86 4.78
CA LEU A 377 19.00 -8.18 5.34
C LEU A 377 18.43 -9.15 4.29
N TYR A 378 17.68 -8.64 3.32
CA TYR A 378 16.98 -9.40 2.29
C TYR A 378 17.28 -8.80 0.91
N PRO A 379 18.39 -9.20 0.25
CA PRO A 379 18.84 -8.57 -1.00
C PRO A 379 17.86 -8.64 -2.17
N PHE A 380 16.91 -9.58 -2.15
CA PHE A 380 15.83 -9.65 -3.15
C PHE A 380 14.78 -8.54 -3.00
N VAL A 381 14.72 -7.86 -1.85
CA VAL A 381 13.87 -6.69 -1.64
C VAL A 381 14.48 -5.50 -2.38
N LYS A 382 13.70 -4.94 -3.30
CA LYS A 382 14.12 -3.94 -4.28
C LYS A 382 13.98 -2.51 -3.77
N GLY A 383 13.06 -2.24 -2.84
CA GLY A 383 12.93 -0.91 -2.21
C GLY A 383 11.55 -0.61 -1.64
N ALA A 384 11.26 0.68 -1.47
CA ALA A 384 10.02 1.22 -0.93
C ALA A 384 9.06 1.67 -2.03
N ILE A 385 7.78 1.37 -1.82
CA ILE A 385 6.64 1.94 -2.53
C ILE A 385 5.91 2.82 -1.51
N ILE A 386 6.09 4.13 -1.64
CA ILE A 386 5.44 5.10 -0.76
C ILE A 386 4.20 5.59 -1.50
N ASN A 387 3.10 4.86 -1.40
CA ASN A 387 1.92 5.12 -2.22
C ASN A 387 1.04 6.24 -1.64
N GLU A 388 1.08 6.52 -0.34
CA GLU A 388 0.30 7.63 0.23
C GLU A 388 1.20 8.58 0.99
N VAL A 389 1.27 9.84 0.56
CA VAL A 389 2.04 10.90 1.23
C VAL A 389 1.22 12.16 1.37
N GLY A 390 1.14 12.69 2.60
CA GLY A 390 0.39 13.91 2.86
C GLY A 390 0.66 14.58 4.21
N MET A 391 -0.25 15.47 4.58
CA MET A 391 -0.23 16.21 5.85
C MET A 391 -1.59 16.09 6.52
N LEU A 392 -1.62 15.57 7.75
CA LEU A 392 -2.82 15.49 8.58
C LEU A 392 -3.06 16.81 9.32
N ASN A 393 -4.32 17.25 9.35
CA ASN A 393 -4.78 18.46 10.04
C ASN A 393 -4.95 18.24 11.55
N CYS A 394 -3.93 17.71 12.20
CA CYS A 394 -3.95 17.39 13.63
C CYS A 394 -2.53 17.34 14.19
N ALA A 395 -2.39 17.33 15.51
CA ALA A 395 -1.11 17.22 16.21
C ALA A 395 -1.17 16.18 17.35
N PRO A 396 -1.23 14.87 17.03
CA PRO A 396 -1.27 13.84 18.06
C PRO A 396 0.01 13.88 18.91
N ASN A 397 -0.12 13.57 20.20
CA ASN A 397 0.99 13.52 21.14
C ASN A 397 0.86 12.30 22.08
N THR A 398 1.77 12.14 23.04
CA THR A 398 1.77 10.98 23.93
C THR A 398 0.55 10.92 24.86
N GLU A 399 -0.02 12.07 25.21
CA GLU A 399 -1.19 12.18 26.10
C GLU A 399 -2.50 12.10 25.31
N SER A 400 -2.51 12.63 24.09
CA SER A 400 -3.61 12.58 23.12
C SER A 400 -3.12 11.98 21.81
N PRO A 401 -3.03 10.64 21.70
CA PRO A 401 -2.45 9.96 20.53
C PRO A 401 -3.38 9.96 19.31
N ILE A 402 -4.58 10.52 19.45
CA ILE A 402 -5.61 10.54 18.42
C ILE A 402 -5.45 11.80 17.59
N CYS A 403 -5.44 11.62 16.27
CA CYS A 403 -5.47 12.71 15.32
C CYS A 403 -6.89 13.30 15.30
N VAL A 404 -7.09 14.42 15.98
CA VAL A 404 -8.34 15.20 15.92
C VAL A 404 -8.17 16.32 14.88
N PRO A 405 -8.97 16.37 13.80
CA PRO A 405 -8.94 17.46 12.84
C PRO A 405 -9.06 18.83 13.52
N ASP A 406 -8.29 19.81 13.06
CA ASP A 406 -8.14 21.15 13.65
C ASP A 406 -7.60 21.19 15.09
N GLY A 407 -7.12 20.07 15.63
CA GLY A 407 -6.60 19.98 17.00
C GLY A 407 -5.18 20.54 17.20
N GLY A 408 -4.53 21.01 16.13
CA GLY A 408 -3.15 21.49 16.13
C GLY A 408 -2.98 23.01 16.29
N GLN A 409 -1.75 23.49 16.12
CA GLN A 409 -1.42 24.93 16.15
C GLN A 409 -1.80 25.65 14.86
N ASN A 410 -1.87 24.94 13.73
CA ASN A 410 -2.21 25.47 12.42
C ASN A 410 -3.52 24.85 11.89
N PRO A 411 -4.65 24.97 12.59
CA PRO A 411 -5.89 24.33 12.16
C PRO A 411 -6.29 24.79 10.75
N ALA A 412 -6.56 23.84 9.86
CA ALA A 412 -6.95 24.10 8.48
C ALA A 412 -8.19 25.01 8.39
N SER A 413 -9.12 24.92 9.34
CA SER A 413 -10.31 25.80 9.43
C SER A 413 -9.98 27.29 9.53
N LYS A 414 -8.75 27.67 9.90
CA LYS A 414 -8.31 29.08 9.97
C LYS A 414 -7.59 29.57 8.70
N VAL A 415 -7.43 28.72 7.70
CA VAL A 415 -6.77 29.06 6.43
C VAL A 415 -7.81 29.08 5.30
N PRO A 416 -7.87 30.13 4.44
CA PRO A 416 -8.94 30.32 3.45
C PRO A 416 -9.18 29.17 2.45
N ASP A 417 -8.24 28.26 2.27
CA ASP A 417 -8.35 27.09 1.39
C ASP A 417 -8.15 25.75 2.12
N HIS A 418 -8.09 25.79 3.45
CA HIS A 418 -7.76 24.65 4.30
C HIS A 418 -6.41 23.98 4.01
N GLY A 419 -5.49 24.67 3.34
CA GLY A 419 -4.13 24.23 3.09
C GLY A 419 -3.16 24.59 4.22
N CYS A 420 -1.88 24.25 4.04
CA CYS A 420 -0.84 24.72 4.96
C CYS A 420 -0.50 26.20 4.72
N PRO A 421 -0.32 27.00 5.79
CA PRO A 421 0.10 28.39 5.65
C PRO A 421 1.49 28.50 5.02
N ASN A 422 1.81 29.68 4.46
CA ASN A 422 3.15 30.05 3.97
C ASN A 422 3.77 29.07 2.95
N ASN A 423 2.97 28.47 2.05
CA ASN A 423 3.41 27.42 1.12
C ASN A 423 3.98 26.17 1.83
N GLY A 424 3.52 25.86 3.04
CA GLY A 424 4.06 24.77 3.86
C GLY A 424 4.08 23.41 3.15
N LEU A 425 3.06 23.10 2.33
CA LEU A 425 3.02 21.85 1.54
C LEU A 425 4.13 21.80 0.47
N ALA A 426 4.40 22.92 -0.22
CA ALA A 426 5.44 22.98 -1.24
C ALA A 426 6.83 22.74 -0.64
N THR A 427 7.13 23.38 0.50
CA THR A 427 8.39 23.19 1.23
C THR A 427 8.50 21.79 1.82
N PHE A 428 7.38 21.23 2.28
CA PHE A 428 7.32 19.85 2.76
C PHE A 428 7.69 18.85 1.65
N ILE A 429 7.08 18.99 0.46
CA ILE A 429 7.41 18.18 -0.72
C ILE A 429 8.89 18.31 -1.09
N ASP A 430 9.42 19.53 -1.18
CA ASP A 430 10.84 19.78 -1.48
C ASP A 430 11.76 18.99 -0.52
N LYS A 431 11.46 19.06 0.78
CA LYS A 431 12.29 18.44 1.80
C LYS A 431 12.18 16.91 1.81
N LEU A 432 11.00 16.36 1.57
CA LEU A 432 10.82 14.91 1.43
C LEU A 432 11.62 14.37 0.24
N PHE A 433 11.64 15.09 -0.88
CA PHE A 433 12.40 14.64 -2.05
C PHE A 433 13.91 14.70 -1.86
N ASP A 434 14.43 15.61 -1.05
CA ASP A 434 15.84 15.56 -0.65
C ASP A 434 16.19 14.23 0.04
N TYR A 435 15.29 13.71 0.89
CA TYR A 435 15.45 12.41 1.54
C TYR A 435 15.28 11.24 0.56
N VAL A 436 14.24 11.27 -0.27
CA VAL A 436 13.98 10.26 -1.32
C VAL A 436 15.19 10.08 -2.25
N ILE A 437 15.80 11.18 -2.67
CA ILE A 437 16.93 11.18 -3.60
C ILE A 437 18.22 10.71 -2.94
N SER A 438 18.45 11.10 -1.68
CA SER A 438 19.70 10.81 -0.96
C SER A 438 19.75 9.41 -0.38
N GLN A 439 18.61 8.77 -0.10
CA GLN A 439 18.58 7.48 0.58
C GLN A 439 19.04 6.32 -0.31
N LYS A 440 20.13 5.68 0.10
CA LYS A 440 20.72 4.50 -0.53
C LYS A 440 21.11 3.46 0.52
N THR A 441 21.12 2.19 0.14
CA THR A 441 21.76 1.11 0.91
C THR A 441 23.28 1.25 0.89
N SER A 442 23.96 0.49 1.75
CA SER A 442 25.43 0.44 1.78
C SER A 442 26.07 -0.03 0.46
N ASP A 443 25.36 -0.83 -0.34
CA ASP A 443 25.78 -1.27 -1.68
C ASP A 443 25.35 -0.31 -2.82
N GLY A 444 24.75 0.83 -2.49
CA GLY A 444 24.40 1.89 -3.43
C GLY A 444 23.05 1.75 -4.13
N ARG A 445 22.27 0.70 -3.85
CA ARG A 445 20.89 0.57 -4.34
C ARG A 445 20.03 1.69 -3.78
N ARG A 446 19.09 2.15 -4.61
CA ARG A 446 18.14 3.21 -4.23
C ARG A 446 17.04 2.63 -3.37
N VAL A 447 16.75 3.30 -2.27
CA VAL A 447 15.77 2.79 -1.30
C VAL A 447 14.35 3.08 -1.76
N VAL A 448 14.07 4.25 -2.33
CA VAL A 448 12.73 4.61 -2.79
C VAL A 448 12.56 4.28 -4.27
N LYS A 449 11.44 3.63 -4.61
CA LYS A 449 11.13 3.15 -5.96
C LYS A 449 9.84 3.75 -6.51
N ALA A 450 8.88 4.04 -5.65
CA ALA A 450 7.68 4.83 -5.97
C ALA A 450 7.40 5.87 -4.87
N PHE A 451 6.84 7.01 -5.26
CA PHE A 451 6.36 8.05 -4.36
C PHE A 451 5.05 8.61 -4.93
N SER A 452 3.95 8.50 -4.21
CA SER A 452 2.65 9.02 -4.66
C SER A 452 2.07 10.00 -3.65
N TRP A 453 1.60 11.13 -4.15
CA TRP A 453 1.03 12.21 -3.35
C TRP A 453 -0.47 12.00 -3.15
N PHE A 454 -0.95 12.24 -1.93
CA PHE A 454 -2.36 12.18 -1.56
C PHE A 454 -3.08 13.43 -2.07
N ASN A 455 -3.63 13.39 -3.29
CA ASN A 455 -4.20 14.55 -4.00
C ASN A 455 -5.70 14.73 -3.71
N GLU A 456 -6.07 14.78 -2.42
CA GLU A 456 -7.45 14.95 -1.97
C GLU A 456 -7.62 16.21 -1.11
N ASN A 457 -8.86 16.66 -0.94
CA ASN A 457 -9.18 17.82 -0.11
C ASN A 457 -9.80 17.40 1.21
N MET A 458 -9.03 17.49 2.29
CA MET A 458 -9.47 17.20 3.66
C MET A 458 -10.04 15.78 3.88
N ALA A 459 -9.84 14.88 2.91
CA ALA A 459 -10.19 13.47 3.06
C ALA A 459 -9.41 12.88 4.24
N GLY A 460 -10.10 12.12 5.10
CA GLY A 460 -9.50 11.53 6.29
C GLY A 460 -8.99 12.52 7.34
N GLY A 461 -9.39 13.79 7.30
CA GLY A 461 -8.86 14.78 8.25
C GLY A 461 -7.46 15.29 7.87
N THR A 462 -7.12 15.20 6.59
CA THR A 462 -5.96 15.89 6.01
C THR A 462 -6.20 17.40 5.89
N TYR A 463 -5.16 18.14 5.53
CA TYR A 463 -5.33 19.48 4.93
C TYR A 463 -5.91 19.35 3.52
N ASN A 464 -6.19 20.48 2.86
CA ASN A 464 -6.36 20.48 1.41
C ASN A 464 -5.01 20.16 0.75
N LEU A 465 -4.86 18.95 0.25
CA LEU A 465 -3.64 18.46 -0.38
C LEU A 465 -3.71 18.47 -1.91
N ARG A 466 -4.77 19.02 -2.51
CA ARG A 466 -4.88 19.10 -3.97
C ARG A 466 -3.70 19.87 -4.54
N LEU A 467 -3.14 19.37 -5.65
CA LEU A 467 -2.08 20.02 -6.42
C LEU A 467 -2.62 21.09 -7.38
N PHE A 468 -3.95 21.16 -7.52
CA PHE A 468 -4.65 22.10 -8.35
C PHE A 468 -5.51 23.05 -7.50
N THR A 469 -5.62 24.30 -7.96
CA THR A 469 -6.62 25.25 -7.51
C THR A 469 -8.01 24.88 -8.06
N PRO A 470 -9.10 25.48 -7.54
CA PRO A 470 -10.46 25.21 -8.02
C PRO A 470 -10.72 25.54 -9.50
N ASP A 471 -9.92 26.43 -10.10
CA ASP A 471 -10.01 26.76 -11.54
C ASP A 471 -9.23 25.78 -12.44
N GLY A 472 -8.61 24.76 -11.86
CA GLY A 472 -7.85 23.73 -12.58
C GLY A 472 -6.41 24.12 -12.91
N THR A 473 -5.89 25.24 -12.38
CA THR A 473 -4.47 25.60 -12.50
C THR A 473 -3.62 24.91 -11.42
N LEU A 474 -2.32 24.68 -11.66
CA LEU A 474 -1.44 24.12 -10.64
C LEU A 474 -1.14 25.15 -9.54
N ASN A 475 -1.20 24.72 -8.28
CA ASN A 475 -0.81 25.54 -7.14
C ASN A 475 0.67 25.35 -6.78
N SER A 476 1.14 26.01 -5.72
CA SER A 476 2.55 25.94 -5.31
C SER A 476 3.00 24.53 -4.90
N ALA A 477 2.11 23.69 -4.36
CA ALA A 477 2.39 22.29 -4.08
C ALA A 477 2.53 21.48 -5.39
N GLY A 478 1.65 21.69 -6.36
CA GLY A 478 1.73 21.07 -7.69
C GLY A 478 3.03 21.42 -8.42
N GLU A 479 3.42 22.69 -8.40
CA GLU A 479 4.69 23.15 -8.96
C GLU A 479 5.92 22.54 -8.25
N SER A 480 5.85 22.40 -6.93
CA SER A 480 6.88 21.71 -6.15
C SER A 480 6.96 20.24 -6.55
N TYR A 481 5.83 19.57 -6.70
CA TYR A 481 5.78 18.16 -7.04
C TYR A 481 6.40 17.86 -8.40
N ILE A 482 6.01 18.62 -9.45
CA ILE A 482 6.60 18.51 -10.80
C ILE A 482 8.12 18.66 -10.76
N ARG A 483 8.61 19.74 -10.14
CA ARG A 483 10.04 20.04 -10.06
C ARG A 483 10.79 18.88 -9.38
N ASN A 484 10.25 18.36 -8.30
CA ASN A 484 10.90 17.32 -7.52
C ASN A 484 10.87 15.93 -8.18
N CYS A 485 9.79 15.59 -8.90
CA CYS A 485 9.76 14.42 -9.76
C CYS A 485 10.83 14.47 -10.85
N ALA A 486 10.98 15.64 -11.51
CA ALA A 486 12.05 15.83 -12.48
C ALA A 486 13.46 15.71 -11.86
N ARG A 487 13.69 16.32 -10.68
CA ARG A 487 14.95 16.18 -9.93
C ARG A 487 15.25 14.71 -9.60
N TRP A 488 14.25 13.97 -9.14
CA TRP A 488 14.41 12.56 -8.80
C TRP A 488 14.73 11.72 -10.03
N GLY A 489 14.00 11.91 -11.13
CA GLY A 489 14.28 11.28 -12.43
C GLY A 489 15.70 11.49 -12.92
N ALA A 490 16.19 12.73 -12.85
CA ALA A 490 17.57 13.05 -13.22
C ALA A 490 18.58 12.34 -12.31
N SER A 491 18.31 12.26 -11.00
CA SER A 491 19.25 11.71 -10.01
C SER A 491 19.60 10.24 -10.21
N TRP A 492 18.76 9.47 -10.91
CA TRP A 492 18.98 8.04 -11.13
C TRP A 492 19.36 7.64 -12.56
N ARG A 493 19.20 8.56 -13.52
CA ARG A 493 19.70 8.37 -14.88
C ARG A 493 21.18 8.72 -15.02
N THR A 494 21.71 9.55 -14.13
CA THR A 494 23.14 9.83 -14.06
C THR A 494 23.82 8.74 -13.21
N PRO A 495 24.78 7.97 -13.77
CA PRO A 495 25.48 6.88 -13.09
C PRO A 495 26.18 7.29 -11.80
#